data_AF-A0A1Q7KGB1-F1
#
_entry.id   AF-A0A1Q7KGB1-F1
#
_cell.length_a   1.000
_cell.length_b   1.000
_cell.length_c   1.000
_cell.angle_alpha   90.00
_cell.angle_beta   90.00
_cell.angle_gamma   90.00
#
_symmetry.space_group_name_H-M   'P 1'
#
loop_
_entity.id
_entity.type
_entity.pdbx_description
1 polymer ?
#
loop_
_entity_poly.entity_id
_entity_poly.type
_entity_poly.pdbx_seq_one_letter_code
_entity_poly.pdbx_strand_id
1 'polypeptide(L)'
;MPLYLSQHTLACLTRQGADALAQRFLSADAVKTGRILVNMVEGKMFCEFRAESREVLEAWLKSEGMHFDWLLRIEWLTSGGPLQPAV
;
A
#
# COMPACT_ATOMS: atom_id res chain seq x y z
N MET A 1 10.75 10.71 -1.66
CA MET A 1 9.75 10.06 -2.53
C MET A 1 8.41 10.17 -1.82
N PRO A 2 7.38 10.77 -2.44
CA PRO A 2 6.09 10.96 -1.80
C PRO A 2 5.53 9.67 -1.19
N LEU A 3 4.93 9.80 -0.01
CA LEU A 3 4.22 8.71 0.65
C LEU A 3 2.79 8.63 0.12
N TYR A 4 2.33 7.42 -0.15
CA TYR A 4 0.98 7.12 -0.56
C TYR A 4 0.38 6.04 0.34
N LEU A 5 -0.93 6.11 0.52
CA LEU A 5 -1.74 5.07 1.15
C LEU A 5 -2.78 4.60 0.15
N SER A 6 -2.94 3.29 0.00
CA SER A 6 -4.00 2.68 -0.79
C SER A 6 -4.81 1.69 0.02
N GLN A 7 -6.06 1.49 -0.39
CA GLN A 7 -6.93 0.42 0.07
C GLN A 7 -7.21 -0.55 -1.08
N HIS A 8 -7.11 -1.85 -0.81
CA HIS A 8 -7.39 -2.93 -1.75
C HIS A 8 -8.45 -3.89 -1.19
N THR A 9 -9.22 -4.51 -2.08
CA THR A 9 -10.11 -5.63 -1.76
C THR A 9 -9.40 -6.94 -2.05
N LEU A 10 -9.40 -7.86 -1.09
CA LEU A 10 -8.66 -9.13 -1.13
C LEU A 10 -9.46 -10.32 -1.70
N ALA A 11 -10.69 -10.11 -2.18
CA ALA A 11 -11.49 -11.09 -2.95
C ALA A 11 -11.37 -12.56 -2.46
N CYS A 12 -11.78 -12.83 -1.21
CA CYS A 12 -11.74 -14.16 -0.59
C CYS A 12 -10.36 -14.81 -0.43
N LEU A 13 -9.26 -14.05 -0.54
CA LEU A 13 -7.91 -14.56 -0.24
C LEU A 13 -7.88 -15.21 1.15
N THR A 14 -7.18 -16.33 1.24
CA THR A 14 -6.82 -16.92 2.53
C THR A 14 -5.76 -16.06 3.20
N ARG A 15 -5.54 -16.25 4.51
CA ARG A 15 -4.44 -15.58 5.23
C ARG A 15 -3.08 -15.84 4.55
N GLN A 16 -2.86 -17.07 4.07
CA GLN A 16 -1.63 -17.43 3.35
C GLN A 16 -1.51 -16.69 2.01
N GLY A 17 -2.62 -16.55 1.27
CA GLY A 17 -2.64 -15.76 0.04
C GLY A 17 -2.35 -14.28 0.29
N ALA A 18 -2.92 -13.70 1.36
CA ALA A 18 -2.64 -12.33 1.76
C ALA A 18 -1.17 -12.14 2.19
N ASP A 19 -0.59 -13.11 2.88
CA ASP A 19 0.84 -13.10 3.25
C ASP A 19 1.74 -13.17 2.01
N ALA A 20 1.48 -14.08 1.08
CA ALA A 20 2.22 -14.16 -0.19
C ALA A 20 2.13 -12.86 -1.00
N LEU A 21 0.95 -12.22 -1.03
CA LEU A 21 0.78 -10.91 -1.66
C LEU A 21 1.58 -9.82 -0.95
N ALA A 22 1.57 -9.79 0.38
CA ALA A 22 2.34 -8.83 1.17
C ALA A 22 3.85 -8.99 0.93
N GLN A 23 4.35 -10.22 0.89
CA GLN A 23 5.76 -10.49 0.58
C GLN A 23 6.16 -10.00 -0.81
N ARG A 24 5.30 -10.21 -1.82
CA ARG A 24 5.53 -9.67 -3.17
C ARG A 24 5.68 -8.15 -3.18
N PHE A 25 4.80 -7.44 -2.47
CA PHE A 25 4.90 -5.98 -2.37
C PHE A 25 6.16 -5.54 -1.65
N LEU A 26 6.54 -6.22 -0.57
CA LEU A 26 7.75 -5.91 0.20
C LEU A 26 9.04 -6.18 -0.59
N SER A 27 9.02 -7.12 -1.53
CA SER A 27 10.16 -7.44 -2.40
C SER A 27 10.25 -6.59 -3.69
N ALA A 28 9.34 -5.65 -3.90
CA ALA A 28 9.31 -4.86 -5.13
C ALA A 28 10.42 -3.80 -5.16
N ASP A 29 11.10 -3.67 -6.30
CA ASP A 29 12.14 -2.66 -6.51
C ASP A 29 11.57 -1.33 -7.06
N ALA A 30 10.46 -1.39 -7.80
CA ALA A 30 9.88 -0.23 -8.49
C ALA A 30 9.24 0.79 -7.52
N VAL A 31 8.78 0.32 -6.36
CA VAL A 31 8.22 1.15 -5.28
C VAL A 31 8.72 0.63 -3.94
N LYS A 32 8.86 1.51 -2.95
CA LYS A 32 9.19 1.07 -1.59
C LYS A 32 7.91 0.86 -0.79
N THR A 33 7.65 -0.39 -0.44
CA THR A 33 6.51 -0.75 0.40
C THR A 33 6.83 -0.55 1.87
N GLY A 34 5.96 0.16 2.57
CA GLY A 34 6.03 0.39 4.01
C GLY A 34 5.14 -0.59 4.77
N ARG A 35 4.28 -0.06 5.64
CA ARG A 35 3.36 -0.87 6.43
C ARG A 35 2.25 -1.45 5.57
N ILE A 36 1.94 -2.72 5.83
CA ILE A 36 0.79 -3.44 5.28
C ILE A 36 -0.12 -3.84 6.44
N LEU A 37 -1.40 -3.51 6.33
CA LEU A 37 -2.44 -3.88 7.29
C LEU A 37 -3.50 -4.70 6.58
N VAL A 38 -3.90 -5.82 7.17
CA VAL A 38 -4.88 -6.72 6.56
C VAL A 38 -6.04 -6.96 7.53
N ASN A 39 -7.26 -6.76 7.04
CA ASN A 39 -8.49 -7.19 7.68
C ASN A 39 -9.06 -8.38 6.90
N MET A 40 -8.92 -9.59 7.46
CA MET A 40 -9.45 -10.81 6.83
C MET A 40 -10.96 -10.96 6.96
N VAL A 41 -11.60 -10.29 7.93
CA VAL A 41 -13.06 -10.36 8.13
C VAL A 41 -13.78 -9.58 7.03
N GLU A 42 -13.28 -8.39 6.70
CA GLU A 42 -13.85 -7.54 5.64
C GLU A 42 -13.18 -7.74 4.28
N GLY A 43 -12.10 -8.53 4.23
CA GLY A 43 -11.31 -8.75 3.02
C GLY A 43 -10.66 -7.46 2.51
N LYS A 44 -10.09 -6.65 3.41
CA LYS A 44 -9.45 -5.38 3.08
C LYS A 44 -7.96 -5.38 3.39
N MET A 45 -7.20 -4.67 2.58
CA MET A 45 -5.76 -4.45 2.77
C MET A 45 -5.45 -2.97 2.60
N PHE A 46 -4.64 -2.43 3.52
CA PHE A 46 -4.10 -1.09 3.44
C PHE A 46 -2.59 -1.17 3.29
N CYS A 47 -2.05 -0.43 2.33
CA CYS A 47 -0.63 -0.45 2.03
C CYS A 47 -0.07 0.96 1.95
N GLU A 48 1.02 1.19 2.65
CA GLU A 48 1.85 2.37 2.49
C GLU A 48 2.90 2.13 1.40
N PHE A 49 3.05 3.09 0.50
CA PHE A 49 4.04 3.04 -0.58
C PHE A 49 4.78 4.36 -0.69
N ARG A 50 6.07 4.28 -1.05
CA ARG A 50 6.82 5.42 -1.57
C ARG A 50 7.18 5.17 -3.02
N ALA A 51 6.79 6.10 -3.87
CA ALA A 51 7.02 6.06 -5.31
C ALA A 51 7.51 7.43 -5.80
N GLU A 52 8.09 7.50 -7.00
CA GLU A 52 8.53 8.77 -7.58
C GLU A 52 7.35 9.70 -7.87
N SER A 53 6.25 9.13 -8.36
CA SER A 53 5.00 9.83 -8.62
C SER A 53 3.80 8.91 -8.39
N ARG A 54 2.59 9.49 -8.48
CA ARG A 54 1.34 8.73 -8.36
C ARG A 54 1.19 7.76 -9.53
N GLU A 55 1.53 8.21 -10.72
CA GLU A 55 1.41 7.47 -11.98
C GLU A 55 2.32 6.23 -11.99
N VAL A 56 3.54 6.35 -11.44
CA VAL A 56 4.46 5.21 -11.26
C VAL A 56 3.86 4.15 -10.34
N LEU A 57 3.26 4.57 -9.22
CA LEU A 57 2.61 3.66 -8.29
C LEU A 57 1.38 2.99 -8.89
N GLU A 58 0.53 3.76 -9.60
CA GLU A 58 -0.65 3.22 -10.28
C GLU A 58 -0.28 2.21 -11.37
N ALA A 59 0.76 2.50 -12.16
CA ALA A 59 1.27 1.59 -13.18
C ALA A 59 1.82 0.29 -12.56
N TRP A 60 2.58 0.39 -11.47
CA TRP A 60 3.10 -0.77 -10.76
C TRP A 60 1.98 -1.62 -10.14
N LEU A 61 1.03 -1.01 -9.41
CA LEU A 61 -0.12 -1.73 -8.85
C LEU A 61 -0.91 -2.46 -9.94
N LYS A 62 -1.12 -1.81 -11.10
CA LYS A 62 -1.74 -2.44 -12.26
C LYS A 62 -0.94 -3.65 -12.77
N SER A 63 0.39 -3.57 -12.83
CA SER A 63 1.23 -4.71 -13.24
C SER A 63 1.20 -5.87 -12.25
N GLU A 64 0.98 -5.59 -10.96
CA GLU A 64 0.77 -6.62 -9.93
C GLU A 64 -0.62 -7.26 -9.97
N GLY A 65 -1.51 -6.80 -10.87
CA GLY A 65 -2.91 -7.22 -10.96
C GLY A 65 -3.78 -6.63 -9.84
N MET A 66 -3.35 -5.52 -9.24
CA MET A 66 -3.96 -4.96 -8.04
C MET A 66 -4.82 -3.75 -8.37
N HIS A 67 -6.10 -3.85 -8.03
CA HIS A 67 -7.03 -2.73 -8.01
C HIS A 67 -7.03 -2.07 -6.64
N PHE A 68 -7.20 -0.76 -6.59
CA PHE A 68 -7.40 0.00 -5.36
C PHE A 68 -8.77 0.67 -5.37
N ASP A 69 -9.42 0.71 -4.21
CA ASP A 69 -10.66 1.47 -4.02
C ASP A 69 -10.35 2.97 -3.98
N TRP A 70 -9.22 3.32 -3.37
CA TRP A 70 -8.67 4.67 -3.38
C TRP A 70 -7.15 4.65 -3.22
N LEU A 71 -6.52 5.72 -3.71
CA LEU A 71 -5.09 5.99 -3.58
C LEU A 71 -4.91 7.47 -3.19
N LEU A 72 -4.29 7.69 -2.04
CA LEU A 72 -4.14 9.01 -1.43
C LEU A 72 -2.66 9.32 -1.21
N ARG A 73 -2.23 10.53 -1.58
CA ARG A 73 -0.92 11.07 -1.19
C ARG A 73 -0.99 11.53 0.26
N ILE A 74 -0.03 11.10 1.07
CA ILE A 74 0.09 11.52 2.46
C ILE A 74 1.10 12.67 2.52
N GLU A 75 0.66 13.82 3.03
CA GLU A 75 1.50 15.01 3.17
C GLU A 75 2.01 15.19 4.60
N TRP A 76 1.27 14.68 5.58
CA TRP A 76 1.57 14.81 7.01
C TRP A 76 1.26 13.50 7.74
N LEU A 77 2.07 13.15 8.75
CA LEU A 77 1.89 11.96 9.58
C LEU A 77 2.36 12.20 11.03
N THR A 78 1.94 11.33 11.95
CA THR A 78 2.47 11.26 13.32
C THR A 78 2.46 9.82 13.82
N SER A 79 3.37 9.49 14.74
CA SER A 79 3.46 8.20 15.42
C SER A 79 3.45 8.33 16.95
N GLY A 80 2.92 9.44 17.48
CA GLY A 80 2.87 9.70 18.93
C GLY A 80 3.33 11.10 19.34
N GLY A 81 3.36 12.06 18.41
CA GLY A 81 3.76 13.45 18.64
C GLY A 81 3.01 14.43 17.72
N PRO A 82 3.53 15.65 17.50
CA PRO A 82 2.93 16.59 16.54
C PRO A 82 2.98 16.03 15.10
N LEU A 83 2.12 16.56 14.22
CA LEU A 83 2.16 16.24 12.79
C LEU A 83 3.49 16.66 12.18
N GLN A 84 4.08 15.78 11.38
CA GLN A 84 5.33 15.99 10.66
C GLN A 84 5.10 15.78 9.16
N PRO A 85 5.84 16.51 8.29
CA PRO A 85 5.78 16.28 6.86
C PRO A 85 6.14 14.83 6.52
N ALA A 86 5.39 14.23 5.59
CA ALA A 86 5.69 12.93 5.04
C ALA A 86 6.75 13.04 3.92
N VAL A 87 7.98 13.39 4.32
CA VAL A 87 9.18 13.45 3.45
C VAL A 87 9.59 12.07 2.97
#